data_AF-A0A841GM91-F1
#
_entry.id   AF-A0A841GM91-F1
#
_cell.length_a   1.000
_cell.length_b   1.000
_cell.length_c   1.000
_cell.angle_alpha   90.00
_cell.angle_beta   90.00
_cell.angle_gamma   90.00
#
_symmetry.space_group_name_H-M   'P 1'
#
loop_
_entity.id
_entity.type
_entity.pdbx_description
1 polymer ?
#
loop_
_entity_poly.entity_id
_entity_poly.type
_entity_poly.pdbx_seq_one_letter_code
_entity_poly.pdbx_strand_id
1 'polypeptide(L)'
;MKVEMMVKDKIVTITDESPLYIMLRDLFYGGDWYNMKKDFNDKAFLNEIENLEFIEKNITILNDSFYSPIIWSELVSFFNEKNITPELFQHATVDGLYELSIEYADKDLLGDAKNILEFAIKVDKNFAPAYDFLGSIHIELGNIEEGIKFLNRAVEIDPWLVQSYSTLGEVYYNQGDYEKAISYWLKEIEYSPNDIFTYFMIADAYTRMKNYEKAANILNKLLEIDNNNIIAMYELSQIYREMGKTKEAETVEKEILNAKPIDPNGIEIWAKIKMKYNKYDEIVEVIEPMIDNTVDSLHLKALLVVPYIKLGKIEEARKYYEELKQNDFWYLFGKKEIFDKYLTKKEKELCGIF
;
A
#
# COMPACT_ATOMS: atom_id res chain seq x y z
N MET A 1 17.84 14.08 38.58
CA MET A 1 17.22 13.57 39.81
C MET A 1 17.82 12.21 40.12
N LYS A 2 18.05 11.93 41.40
CA LYS A 2 18.49 10.63 41.90
C LYS A 2 17.56 10.25 43.03
N VAL A 3 16.88 9.12 42.90
CA VAL A 3 15.97 8.58 43.93
C VAL A 3 16.56 7.27 44.42
N GLU A 4 16.77 7.15 45.72
CA GLU A 4 17.19 5.90 46.34
C GLU A 4 16.02 5.30 47.11
N MET A 5 15.81 4.00 46.96
CA MET A 5 14.79 3.28 47.72
C MET A 5 15.32 1.93 48.18
N MET A 6 14.86 1.48 49.34
CA MET A 6 15.20 0.16 49.87
C MET A 6 14.20 -0.87 49.35
N VAL A 7 14.70 -1.90 48.67
CA VAL A 7 13.89 -2.96 48.07
C VAL A 7 14.44 -4.28 48.56
N LYS A 8 13.65 -4.97 49.40
CA LYS A 8 14.11 -6.11 50.20
C LYS A 8 15.31 -5.68 51.08
N ASP A 9 16.50 -6.15 50.74
CA ASP A 9 17.77 -5.96 51.44
C ASP A 9 18.80 -5.15 50.61
N LYS A 10 18.40 -4.64 49.44
CA LYS A 10 19.27 -3.86 48.54
C LYS A 10 18.76 -2.42 48.42
N ILE A 11 19.68 -1.45 48.45
CA ILE A 11 19.37 -0.07 48.03
C ILE A 11 19.43 -0.06 46.51
N VAL A 12 18.32 0.31 45.88
CA VAL A 12 18.24 0.55 44.43
C VAL A 12 18.20 2.04 44.18
N THR A 13 18.81 2.46 43.06
CA THR A 13 18.88 3.87 42.66
C THR A 13 18.15 4.04 41.34
N ILE A 14 17.31 5.06 41.21
CA ILE A 14 16.71 5.46 39.93
C ILE A 14 17.26 6.85 39.60
N THR A 15 17.69 7.03 38.35
CA THR A 15 18.26 8.28 37.84
C THR A 15 17.40 8.82 36.69
N ASP A 16 17.71 10.04 36.23
CA ASP A 16 17.07 10.59 35.03
C ASP A 16 17.40 9.79 33.76
N GLU A 17 18.49 9.02 33.78
CA GLU A 17 18.88 8.19 32.64
C GLU A 17 18.15 6.83 32.65
N SER A 18 17.62 6.38 33.80
CA SER A 18 17.02 5.04 33.92
C SER A 18 15.95 4.74 32.84
N PRO A 19 15.05 5.67 32.45
CA PRO A 19 14.14 5.46 31.31
C PRO A 19 14.83 5.15 29.98
N LEU A 20 16.01 5.75 29.71
CA LEU A 20 16.77 5.55 28.47
C LEU A 20 17.35 4.12 28.38
N TYR A 21 17.76 3.54 29.51
CA TYR A 21 18.20 2.14 29.56
C TYR A 21 17.05 1.16 29.32
N ILE A 22 15.86 1.45 29.87
CA ILE A 22 14.65 0.64 29.63
C ILE A 22 14.27 0.71 28.14
N MET A 23 14.25 1.91 27.58
CA MET A 23 13.97 2.12 26.16
C MET A 23 15.00 1.42 25.26
N LEU A 24 16.28 1.49 25.59
CA LEU A 24 17.36 0.77 24.89
C LEU A 24 17.14 -0.75 24.93
N ARG A 25 16.76 -1.29 26.10
CA ARG A 25 16.42 -2.72 26.23
C ARG A 25 15.24 -3.10 25.34
N ASP A 26 14.18 -2.31 25.34
CA ASP A 26 12.94 -2.64 24.64
C ASP A 26 13.12 -2.54 23.12
N LEU A 27 13.77 -1.49 22.64
CA LEU A 27 14.00 -1.27 21.21
C LEU A 27 14.98 -2.27 20.58
N PHE A 28 16.02 -2.69 21.32
CA PHE A 28 17.13 -3.46 20.75
C PHE A 28 17.16 -4.92 21.20
N TYR A 29 16.49 -5.27 22.29
CA TYR A 29 16.58 -6.62 22.88
C TYR A 29 15.21 -7.22 23.20
N GLY A 30 14.11 -6.59 22.80
CA GLY A 30 12.76 -7.11 23.03
C GLY A 30 12.46 -7.36 24.52
N GLY A 31 13.04 -6.55 25.40
CA GLY A 31 12.91 -6.71 26.85
C GLY A 31 13.95 -7.64 27.51
N ASP A 32 14.90 -8.21 26.75
CA ASP A 32 15.89 -9.14 27.28
C ASP A 32 17.13 -8.45 27.89
N TRP A 33 17.17 -8.39 29.22
CA TRP A 33 18.33 -7.91 29.98
C TRP A 33 19.60 -8.75 29.80
N TYR A 34 19.47 -10.06 29.54
CA TYR A 34 20.61 -10.96 29.46
C TYR A 34 21.46 -10.68 28.23
N ASN A 35 20.85 -10.51 27.06
CA ASN A 35 21.58 -10.16 25.84
C ASN A 35 22.13 -8.72 25.89
N MET A 36 21.37 -7.77 26.44
CA MET A 36 21.86 -6.40 26.66
C MET A 36 23.15 -6.36 27.49
N LYS A 37 23.24 -7.14 28.58
CA LYS A 37 24.46 -7.21 29.41
C LYS A 37 25.68 -7.80 28.70
N LYS A 38 25.49 -8.60 27.65
CA LYS A 38 26.61 -9.13 26.86
C LYS A 38 27.25 -8.04 26.01
N ASP A 39 26.43 -7.16 25.47
CA ASP A 39 26.84 -6.07 24.59
C ASP A 39 27.42 -4.88 25.38
N PHE A 40 26.85 -4.58 26.54
CA PHE A 40 27.30 -3.50 27.41
C PHE A 40 27.97 -4.03 28.68
N ASN A 41 29.29 -4.26 28.61
CA ASN A 41 30.06 -4.88 29.67
C ASN A 41 30.89 -3.91 30.54
N ASP A 42 30.81 -2.60 30.29
CA ASP A 42 31.48 -1.64 31.14
C ASP A 42 30.80 -1.57 32.51
N LYS A 43 31.61 -1.34 33.54
CA LYS A 43 31.16 -1.47 34.93
C LYS A 43 30.05 -0.48 35.30
N ALA A 44 30.05 0.72 34.72
CA ALA A 44 29.05 1.74 35.05
C ALA A 44 27.69 1.37 34.45
N PHE A 45 27.69 0.93 33.20
CA PHE A 45 26.48 0.52 32.48
C PHE A 45 25.89 -0.77 33.04
N LEU A 46 26.72 -1.77 33.35
CA LEU A 46 26.29 -3.02 33.98
C LEU A 46 25.61 -2.78 35.34
N ASN A 47 26.14 -1.86 36.15
CA ASN A 47 25.52 -1.55 37.45
C ASN A 47 24.10 -1.00 37.28
N GLU A 48 23.87 -0.15 36.28
CA GLU A 48 22.54 0.41 36.01
C GLU A 48 21.59 -0.68 35.48
N ILE A 49 22.05 -1.52 34.53
CA ILE A 49 21.25 -2.66 34.03
C ILE A 49 20.88 -3.61 35.16
N GLU A 50 21.83 -4.05 36.00
CA GLU A 50 21.56 -4.97 37.11
C GLU A 50 20.64 -4.37 38.16
N ASN A 51 20.69 -3.05 38.35
CA ASN A 51 19.79 -2.32 39.23
C ASN A 51 18.36 -2.31 38.67
N LEU A 52 18.19 -2.01 37.37
CA LEU A 52 16.88 -2.01 36.70
C LEU A 52 16.29 -3.42 36.58
N GLU A 53 17.10 -4.43 36.23
CA GLU A 53 16.69 -5.82 36.22
C GLU A 53 16.24 -6.30 37.61
N PHE A 54 16.92 -5.84 38.68
CA PHE A 54 16.50 -6.14 40.04
C PHE A 54 15.18 -5.45 40.39
N ILE A 55 14.99 -4.18 40.00
CA ILE A 55 13.71 -3.49 40.17
C ILE A 55 12.61 -4.27 39.46
N GLU A 56 12.84 -4.68 38.22
CA GLU A 56 11.85 -5.40 37.42
C GLU A 56 11.41 -6.72 38.06
N LYS A 57 12.38 -7.51 38.53
CA LYS A 57 12.13 -8.81 39.17
C LYS A 57 11.40 -8.71 40.52
N ASN A 58 11.48 -7.57 41.21
CA ASN A 58 11.06 -7.47 42.60
C ASN A 58 9.95 -6.46 42.88
N ILE A 59 9.70 -5.51 41.97
CA ILE A 59 8.77 -4.40 42.20
C ILE A 59 7.66 -4.39 41.13
N THR A 60 8.02 -4.19 39.86
CA THR A 60 7.08 -3.98 38.76
C THR A 60 7.73 -4.27 37.43
N ILE A 61 6.94 -4.68 36.43
CA ILE A 61 7.40 -4.77 35.05
C ILE A 61 7.79 -3.36 34.58
N LEU A 62 9.01 -3.21 34.05
CA LEU A 62 9.44 -1.97 33.41
C LEU A 62 9.01 -2.05 31.96
N ASN A 63 8.24 -1.07 31.50
CA ASN A 63 7.67 -1.03 30.15
C ASN A 63 7.59 0.42 29.64
N ASP A 64 6.95 0.60 28.50
CA ASP A 64 6.73 1.89 27.83
C ASP A 64 6.14 2.99 28.72
N SER A 65 5.35 2.67 29.75
CA SER A 65 4.82 3.68 30.68
C SER A 65 5.91 4.48 31.42
N PHE A 66 7.15 3.96 31.46
CA PHE A 66 8.29 4.61 32.12
C PHE A 66 9.09 5.55 31.22
N TYR A 67 8.91 5.48 29.90
CA TYR A 67 9.70 6.26 28.93
C TYR A 67 8.89 6.87 27.78
N SER A 68 7.65 6.44 27.55
CA SER A 68 6.84 6.88 26.40
C SER A 68 6.52 8.38 26.45
N PRO A 69 6.55 9.09 25.30
CA PRO A 69 6.86 8.61 23.96
C PRO A 69 8.37 8.43 23.70
N ILE A 70 8.73 7.58 22.73
CA ILE A 70 10.12 7.44 22.31
C ILE A 70 10.55 8.67 21.50
N ILE A 71 11.55 9.41 21.99
CA ILE A 71 12.14 10.56 21.32
C ILE A 71 13.54 10.18 20.81
N TRP A 72 13.68 9.99 19.49
CA TRP A 72 14.92 9.51 18.88
C TRP A 72 16.11 10.45 19.13
N SER A 73 15.90 11.76 19.11
CA SER A 73 16.96 12.74 19.36
C SER A 73 17.50 12.70 20.79
N GLU A 74 16.67 12.31 21.77
CA GLU A 74 17.12 12.09 23.16
C GLU A 74 17.98 10.82 23.24
N LEU A 75 17.58 9.73 22.58
CA LEU A 75 18.39 8.52 22.47
C LEU A 75 19.74 8.79 21.78
N VAL A 76 19.76 9.55 20.69
CA VAL A 76 21.01 9.94 20.01
C VAL A 76 21.92 10.75 20.95
N SER A 77 21.35 11.68 21.74
CA SER A 77 22.12 12.45 22.71
C SER A 77 22.72 11.55 23.79
N PHE A 78 21.94 10.61 24.31
CA PHE A 78 22.39 9.59 25.25
C PHE A 78 23.49 8.70 24.65
N PHE A 79 23.35 8.27 23.40
CA PHE A 79 24.35 7.47 22.72
C PHE A 79 25.68 8.23 22.59
N ASN A 80 25.63 9.50 22.23
CA ASN A 80 26.82 10.34 22.12
C ASN A 80 27.51 10.54 23.49
N GLU A 81 26.74 10.81 24.55
CA GLU A 81 27.29 10.98 25.91
C GLU A 81 27.94 9.71 26.46
N LYS A 82 27.36 8.54 26.14
CA LYS A 82 27.87 7.24 26.59
C LYS A 82 28.84 6.59 25.60
N ASN A 83 29.13 7.23 24.46
CA ASN A 83 29.93 6.66 23.36
C ASN A 83 29.37 5.31 22.87
N ILE A 84 28.04 5.19 22.80
CA ILE A 84 27.36 4.01 22.26
C ILE A 84 27.38 4.10 20.74
N THR A 85 27.98 3.10 20.10
CA THR A 85 28.04 2.98 18.64
C THR A 85 27.35 1.70 18.18
N PRO A 86 26.88 1.62 16.91
CA PRO A 86 26.22 0.43 16.38
C PRO A 86 27.00 -0.88 16.58
N GLU A 87 28.34 -0.82 16.60
CA GLU A 87 29.20 -2.00 16.76
C GLU A 87 29.12 -2.67 18.14
N LEU A 88 28.53 -1.99 19.14
CA LEU A 88 28.30 -2.57 20.47
C LEU A 88 27.15 -3.59 20.47
N PHE A 89 26.19 -3.45 19.55
CA PHE A 89 24.95 -4.23 19.52
C PHE A 89 25.11 -5.58 18.83
N GLN A 90 25.93 -6.48 19.39
CA GLN A 90 26.24 -7.78 18.79
C GLN A 90 25.14 -8.83 19.00
N HIS A 91 24.29 -8.65 20.00
CA HIS A 91 23.19 -9.54 20.36
C HIS A 91 21.82 -8.87 20.27
N ALA A 92 21.77 -7.67 19.68
CA ALA A 92 20.53 -6.93 19.47
C ALA A 92 19.75 -7.44 18.25
N THR A 93 18.45 -7.15 18.25
CA THR A 93 17.55 -7.21 17.10
C THR A 93 17.23 -5.80 16.64
N VAL A 94 16.87 -5.63 15.37
CA VAL A 94 16.52 -4.32 14.80
C VAL A 94 15.02 -4.12 14.60
N ASP A 95 14.19 -5.10 14.96
CA ASP A 95 12.73 -5.04 14.81
C ASP A 95 12.12 -3.81 15.51
N GLY A 96 12.54 -3.51 16.74
CA GLY A 96 12.04 -2.33 17.48
C GLY A 96 12.45 -1.00 16.84
N LEU A 97 13.65 -0.91 16.26
CA LEU A 97 14.06 0.27 15.48
C LEU A 97 13.25 0.39 14.19
N TYR A 98 12.97 -0.73 13.53
CA TYR A 98 12.16 -0.76 12.32
C TYR A 98 10.72 -0.29 12.60
N GLU A 99 10.08 -0.82 13.63
CA GLU A 99 8.75 -0.38 14.08
C GLU A 99 8.74 1.11 14.45
N LEU A 100 9.76 1.58 15.19
CA LEU A 100 9.89 2.99 15.54
C LEU A 100 10.02 3.87 14.29
N SER A 101 10.77 3.42 13.27
CA SER A 101 10.90 4.18 12.02
C SER A 101 9.57 4.33 11.28
N ILE A 102 8.71 3.31 11.31
CA ILE A 102 7.37 3.35 10.71
C ILE A 102 6.52 4.37 11.48
N GLU A 103 6.53 4.33 12.81
CA GLU A 103 5.79 5.30 13.63
C GLU A 103 6.20 6.75 13.34
N TYR A 104 7.49 7.00 13.12
CA TYR A 104 7.98 8.32 12.76
C TYR A 104 7.56 8.73 11.35
N ALA A 105 7.60 7.81 10.39
CA ALA A 105 7.14 8.07 9.03
C ALA A 105 5.63 8.37 8.98
N ASP A 106 4.81 7.63 9.73
CA ASP A 106 3.37 7.88 9.87
C ASP A 106 3.04 9.28 10.43
N LYS A 107 3.99 9.86 11.17
CA LYS A 107 3.92 11.24 11.70
C LYS A 107 4.54 12.29 10.77
N ASP A 108 4.87 11.92 9.53
CA ASP A 108 5.55 12.78 8.53
C ASP A 108 6.95 13.24 8.99
N LEU A 109 7.60 12.48 9.88
CA LEU A 109 8.96 12.73 10.37
C LEU A 109 9.98 11.89 9.59
N LEU A 110 9.92 11.97 8.25
CA LEU A 110 10.74 11.17 7.34
C LEU A 110 12.25 11.28 7.58
N GLY A 111 12.72 12.46 8.02
CA GLY A 111 14.12 12.68 8.35
C GLY A 111 14.61 11.83 9.52
N ASP A 112 13.79 11.72 10.56
CA ASP A 112 14.10 10.92 11.75
C ASP A 112 13.91 9.42 11.48
N ALA A 113 12.84 9.04 10.79
CA ALA A 113 12.62 7.66 10.33
C ALA A 113 13.83 7.13 9.54
N LYS A 114 14.33 7.94 8.60
CA LYS A 114 15.55 7.66 7.85
C LYS A 114 16.77 7.46 8.76
N ASN A 115 17.00 8.36 9.72
CA ASN A 115 18.14 8.26 10.64
C ASN A 115 18.06 6.99 11.53
N ILE A 116 16.86 6.60 11.95
CA ILE A 116 16.62 5.37 12.71
C ILE A 116 16.99 4.15 11.85
N LEU A 117 16.52 4.11 10.60
CA LEU A 117 16.84 3.02 9.66
C LEU A 117 18.33 2.95 9.33
N GLU A 118 18.99 4.09 9.13
CA GLU A 118 20.44 4.16 8.93
C GLU A 118 21.22 3.62 10.14
N PHE A 119 20.69 3.77 11.35
CA PHE A 119 21.24 3.14 12.54
C PHE A 119 20.97 1.63 12.54
N ALA A 120 19.74 1.22 12.23
CA ALA A 120 19.33 -0.18 12.17
C ALA A 120 20.21 -1.00 11.21
N ILE A 121 20.46 -0.50 9.98
CA ILE A 121 21.30 -1.23 9.01
C ILE A 121 22.79 -1.29 9.40
N LYS A 122 23.25 -0.43 10.32
CA LYS A 122 24.61 -0.51 10.88
C LYS A 122 24.70 -1.58 11.96
N VAL A 123 23.63 -1.78 12.72
CA VAL A 123 23.48 -2.86 13.71
C VAL A 123 23.33 -4.21 13.00
N ASP A 124 22.36 -4.32 12.09
CA ASP A 124 22.14 -5.53 11.28
C ASP A 124 22.12 -5.21 9.78
N LYS A 125 23.23 -5.57 9.10
CA LYS A 125 23.44 -5.36 7.65
C LYS A 125 22.66 -6.34 6.77
N ASN A 126 21.99 -7.32 7.36
CA ASN A 126 21.22 -8.35 6.67
C ASN A 126 19.72 -8.27 6.96
N PHE A 127 19.25 -7.15 7.53
CA PHE A 127 17.82 -6.93 7.75
C PHE A 127 17.18 -6.23 6.53
N ALA A 128 16.71 -7.03 5.57
CA ALA A 128 16.14 -6.54 4.30
C ALA A 128 15.02 -5.50 4.44
N PRO A 129 14.05 -5.63 5.38
CA PRO A 129 12.95 -4.66 5.52
C PRO A 129 13.42 -3.23 5.80
N ALA A 130 14.53 -3.04 6.54
CA ALA A 130 15.07 -1.70 6.77
C ALA A 130 15.66 -1.08 5.49
N TYR A 131 16.30 -1.89 4.63
CA TYR A 131 16.78 -1.42 3.33
C TYR A 131 15.64 -1.05 2.40
N ASP A 132 14.57 -1.86 2.36
CA ASP A 132 13.37 -1.57 1.58
C ASP A 132 12.74 -0.24 1.98
N PHE A 133 12.47 -0.08 3.28
CA PHE A 133 11.79 1.11 3.78
C PHE A 133 12.66 2.37 3.68
N LEU A 134 13.97 2.25 3.93
CA LEU A 134 14.91 3.33 3.71
C LEU A 134 14.93 3.75 2.24
N GLY A 135 14.88 2.78 1.33
CA GLY A 135 14.77 3.04 -0.10
C GLY A 135 13.53 3.85 -0.48
N SER A 136 12.38 3.45 0.04
CA SER A 136 11.09 4.14 -0.14
C SER A 136 11.12 5.58 0.40
N ILE A 137 11.65 5.80 1.61
CA ILE A 137 11.80 7.15 2.17
C ILE A 137 12.73 8.01 1.32
N HIS A 138 13.82 7.45 0.80
CA HIS A 138 14.70 8.18 -0.10
C HIS A 138 13.99 8.61 -1.38
N ILE A 139 13.13 7.75 -1.95
CA ILE A 139 12.32 8.07 -3.13
C ILE A 139 11.33 9.20 -2.84
N GLU A 140 10.61 9.12 -1.72
CA GLU A 140 9.64 10.14 -1.29
C GLU A 140 10.30 11.51 -1.09
N LEU A 141 11.52 11.52 -0.55
CA LEU A 141 12.34 12.74 -0.40
C LEU A 141 12.99 13.22 -1.72
N GLY A 142 12.71 12.56 -2.85
CA GLY A 142 13.24 12.91 -4.17
C GLY A 142 14.65 12.39 -4.48
N ASN A 143 15.25 11.61 -3.57
CA ASN A 143 16.58 11.02 -3.72
C ASN A 143 16.52 9.67 -4.46
N ILE A 144 15.95 9.67 -5.67
CA ILE A 144 15.56 8.45 -6.40
C ILE A 144 16.73 7.46 -6.59
N GLU A 145 17.91 7.93 -7.00
CA GLU A 145 19.07 7.05 -7.26
C GLU A 145 19.53 6.32 -5.99
N GLU A 146 19.49 6.99 -4.84
CA GLU A 146 19.89 6.38 -3.58
C GLU A 146 18.82 5.40 -3.09
N GLY A 147 17.54 5.74 -3.28
CA GLY A 147 16.44 4.83 -2.97
C GLY A 147 16.52 3.52 -3.76
N ILE A 148 16.84 3.61 -5.07
CA ILE A 148 17.08 2.42 -5.90
C ILE A 148 18.23 1.56 -5.37
N LYS A 149 19.32 2.15 -4.86
CA LYS A 149 20.43 1.36 -4.29
C LYS A 149 19.99 0.59 -3.06
N PHE A 150 19.24 1.23 -2.16
CA PHE A 150 18.73 0.57 -0.96
C PHE A 150 17.72 -0.52 -1.29
N LEU A 151 16.79 -0.30 -2.22
CA LEU A 151 15.85 -1.33 -2.68
C LEU A 151 16.57 -2.52 -3.35
N ASN A 152 17.58 -2.27 -4.18
CA ASN A 152 18.40 -3.33 -4.75
C ASN A 152 19.12 -4.13 -3.66
N ARG A 153 19.61 -3.46 -2.62
CA ARG A 153 20.23 -4.13 -1.48
C ARG A 153 19.21 -4.98 -0.71
N ALA A 154 17.96 -4.53 -0.59
CA ALA A 154 16.88 -5.29 0.04
C ALA A 154 16.63 -6.61 -0.70
N VAL A 155 16.47 -6.58 -2.03
CA VAL A 155 16.25 -7.81 -2.84
C VAL A 155 17.49 -8.71 -2.94
N GLU A 156 18.69 -8.17 -2.77
CA GLU A 156 19.92 -8.97 -2.65
C GLU A 156 19.98 -9.75 -1.33
N ILE A 157 19.52 -9.14 -0.23
CA ILE A 157 19.49 -9.74 1.10
C ILE A 157 18.35 -10.76 1.19
N ASP A 158 17.14 -10.36 0.79
CA ASP A 158 15.96 -11.21 0.77
C ASP A 158 15.27 -11.17 -0.60
N PRO A 159 15.54 -12.15 -1.48
CA PRO A 159 14.88 -12.27 -2.77
C PRO A 159 13.37 -12.54 -2.70
N TRP A 160 12.80 -12.83 -1.53
CA TRP A 160 11.37 -13.07 -1.35
C TRP A 160 10.61 -11.82 -0.89
N LEU A 161 11.31 -10.69 -0.69
CA LEU A 161 10.71 -9.42 -0.31
C LEU A 161 10.01 -8.77 -1.51
N VAL A 162 8.78 -9.22 -1.77
CA VAL A 162 7.93 -8.83 -2.91
C VAL A 162 7.78 -7.30 -3.03
N GLN A 163 7.63 -6.61 -1.89
CA GLN A 163 7.42 -5.16 -1.84
C GLN A 163 8.54 -4.38 -2.56
N SER A 164 9.81 -4.80 -2.40
CA SER A 164 10.93 -4.12 -3.04
C SER A 164 10.90 -4.22 -4.55
N TYR A 165 10.46 -5.36 -5.11
CA TYR A 165 10.25 -5.52 -6.55
C TYR A 165 9.16 -4.59 -7.06
N SER A 166 8.06 -4.46 -6.31
CA SER A 166 6.95 -3.58 -6.66
C SER A 166 7.38 -2.12 -6.72
N THR A 167 8.05 -1.63 -5.67
CA THR A 167 8.56 -0.26 -5.59
C THR A 167 9.64 0.02 -6.65
N LEU A 168 10.57 -0.92 -6.91
CA LEU A 168 11.55 -0.77 -8.00
C LEU A 168 10.85 -0.66 -9.37
N GLY A 169 9.84 -1.50 -9.60
CA GLY A 169 9.06 -1.46 -10.82
C GLY A 169 8.35 -0.13 -11.03
N GLU A 170 7.69 0.38 -9.98
CA GLU A 170 7.03 1.69 -9.98
C GLU A 170 8.00 2.83 -10.26
N VAL A 171 9.15 2.85 -9.59
CA VAL A 171 10.17 3.89 -9.77
C VAL A 171 10.65 3.95 -11.22
N TYR A 172 10.99 2.80 -11.81
CA TYR A 172 11.45 2.76 -13.20
C TYR A 172 10.33 3.12 -14.18
N TYR A 173 9.09 2.72 -13.90
CA TYR A 173 7.94 3.08 -14.72
C TYR A 173 7.72 4.59 -14.74
N ASN A 174 7.79 5.24 -13.57
CA ASN A 174 7.65 6.69 -13.43
C ASN A 174 8.80 7.46 -14.10
N GLN A 175 9.98 6.85 -14.21
CA GLN A 175 11.10 7.38 -15.01
C GLN A 175 10.95 7.14 -16.52
N GLY A 176 9.96 6.34 -16.96
CA GLY A 176 9.76 5.95 -18.35
C GLY A 176 10.65 4.80 -18.83
N ASP A 177 11.42 4.16 -17.94
CA ASP A 177 12.20 2.95 -18.23
C ASP A 177 11.29 1.72 -18.06
N TYR A 178 10.37 1.55 -19.02
CA TYR A 178 9.36 0.51 -18.98
C TYR A 178 9.96 -0.90 -19.02
N GLU A 179 11.06 -1.10 -19.73
CA GLU A 179 11.76 -2.39 -19.77
C GLU A 179 12.24 -2.84 -18.39
N LYS A 180 12.86 -1.95 -17.62
CA LYS A 180 13.28 -2.29 -16.25
C LYS A 180 12.09 -2.46 -15.33
N ALA A 181 11.09 -1.61 -15.43
CA ALA A 181 9.86 -1.73 -14.62
C ALA A 181 9.25 -3.13 -14.75
N ILE A 182 9.05 -3.55 -16.00
CA ILE A 182 8.56 -4.89 -16.34
C ILE A 182 9.47 -5.99 -15.79
N SER A 183 10.79 -5.83 -15.81
CA SER A 183 11.71 -6.85 -15.30
C SER A 183 11.55 -7.10 -13.79
N TYR A 184 11.33 -6.04 -13.00
CA TYR A 184 11.08 -6.17 -11.56
C TYR A 184 9.68 -6.70 -11.27
N TRP A 185 8.66 -6.19 -11.96
CA TRP A 185 7.28 -6.69 -11.80
C TRP A 185 7.11 -8.14 -12.27
N LEU A 186 7.84 -8.60 -13.29
CA LEU A 186 7.87 -10.01 -13.67
C LEU A 186 8.45 -10.90 -12.56
N LYS A 187 9.40 -10.38 -11.77
CA LYS A 187 9.91 -11.06 -10.57
C LYS A 187 8.90 -11.04 -9.44
N GLU A 188 8.20 -9.92 -9.26
CA GLU A 188 7.13 -9.80 -8.29
C GLU A 188 6.04 -10.87 -8.50
N ILE A 189 5.52 -11.03 -9.73
CA ILE A 189 4.50 -12.05 -10.02
C ILE A 189 5.05 -13.48 -10.01
N GLU A 190 6.38 -13.67 -10.07
CA GLU A 190 7.00 -14.99 -9.86
C GLU A 190 6.86 -15.42 -8.39
N TYR A 191 6.97 -14.47 -7.45
CA TYR A 191 6.86 -14.72 -6.01
C TYR A 191 5.43 -14.52 -5.47
N SER A 192 4.65 -13.64 -6.08
CA SER A 192 3.26 -13.32 -5.74
C SER A 192 2.37 -13.39 -6.99
N PRO A 193 2.07 -14.60 -7.50
CA PRO A 193 1.33 -14.76 -8.75
C PRO A 193 -0.13 -14.27 -8.67
N ASN A 194 -0.67 -14.05 -7.47
CA ASN A 194 -2.04 -13.59 -7.29
C ASN A 194 -2.17 -12.07 -7.20
N ASP A 195 -1.08 -11.31 -7.34
CA ASP A 195 -1.15 -9.86 -7.36
C ASP A 195 -1.67 -9.35 -8.71
N ILE A 196 -2.99 -9.22 -8.80
CA ILE A 196 -3.73 -8.77 -9.99
C ILE A 196 -3.25 -7.38 -10.46
N PHE A 197 -2.91 -6.47 -9.53
CA PHE A 197 -2.53 -5.11 -9.88
C PHE A 197 -1.24 -5.10 -10.71
N THR A 198 -0.27 -5.94 -10.35
CA THR A 198 1.02 -6.03 -11.03
C THR A 198 0.90 -6.53 -12.47
N TYR A 199 -0.09 -7.40 -12.77
CA TYR A 199 -0.38 -7.77 -14.17
C TYR A 199 -0.84 -6.58 -15.01
N PHE A 200 -1.70 -5.72 -14.47
CA PHE A 200 -2.15 -4.50 -15.16
C PHE A 200 -0.98 -3.54 -15.40
N MET A 201 -0.11 -3.35 -14.40
CA MET A 201 1.07 -2.49 -14.54
C MET A 201 2.03 -2.98 -15.63
N ILE A 202 2.29 -4.29 -15.70
CA ILE A 202 3.10 -4.88 -16.78
C ILE A 202 2.42 -4.73 -18.15
N ALA A 203 1.11 -4.98 -18.24
CA ALA A 203 0.36 -4.86 -19.49
C ALA A 203 0.35 -3.41 -20.01
N ASP A 204 0.16 -2.43 -19.13
CA ASP A 204 0.22 -1.01 -19.48
C ASP A 204 1.64 -0.62 -19.93
N ALA A 205 2.68 -1.03 -19.20
CA ALA A 205 4.06 -0.77 -19.59
C ALA A 205 4.38 -1.33 -20.99
N TYR A 206 3.98 -2.56 -21.29
CA TYR A 206 4.11 -3.12 -22.64
C TYR A 206 3.30 -2.34 -23.69
N THR A 207 2.09 -1.88 -23.34
CA THR A 207 1.22 -1.10 -24.23
C THR A 207 1.83 0.25 -24.57
N ARG A 208 2.44 0.95 -23.61
CA ARG A 208 3.17 2.22 -23.82
C ARG A 208 4.36 2.05 -24.75
N MET A 209 5.02 0.90 -24.68
CA MET A 209 6.06 0.50 -25.62
C MET A 209 5.53 0.01 -26.98
N LYS A 210 4.20 0.01 -27.19
CA LYS A 210 3.51 -0.56 -28.36
C LYS A 210 3.78 -2.04 -28.59
N ASN A 211 4.16 -2.77 -27.54
CA ASN A 211 4.37 -4.21 -27.57
C ASN A 211 3.07 -4.95 -27.24
N TYR A 212 2.07 -4.76 -28.10
CA TYR A 212 0.70 -5.24 -27.88
C TYR A 212 0.58 -6.76 -27.74
N GLU A 213 1.40 -7.54 -28.47
CA GLU A 213 1.42 -9.01 -28.32
C GLU A 213 1.82 -9.43 -26.89
N LYS A 214 2.83 -8.77 -26.30
CA LYS A 214 3.24 -9.08 -24.92
C LYS A 214 2.23 -8.60 -23.89
N ALA A 215 1.66 -7.41 -24.08
CA ALA A 215 0.59 -6.90 -23.22
C ALA A 215 -0.61 -7.87 -23.19
N ALA A 216 -1.06 -8.31 -24.36
CA ALA A 216 -2.14 -9.30 -24.47
C ALA A 216 -1.80 -10.62 -23.78
N ASN A 217 -0.56 -11.12 -23.90
CA ASN A 217 -0.13 -12.35 -23.22
C ASN A 217 -0.20 -12.21 -21.69
N ILE A 218 0.22 -11.06 -21.14
CA ILE A 218 0.16 -10.81 -19.69
C ILE A 218 -1.29 -10.77 -19.20
N LEU A 219 -2.19 -10.09 -19.91
CA LEU A 219 -3.61 -10.08 -19.56
C LEU A 219 -4.27 -11.46 -19.69
N ASN A 220 -3.88 -12.26 -20.69
CA ASN A 220 -4.35 -13.65 -20.80
C ASN A 220 -3.90 -14.48 -19.58
N LYS A 221 -2.66 -14.32 -19.10
CA LYS A 221 -2.21 -14.97 -17.86
C LYS A 221 -3.02 -14.53 -16.65
N LEU A 222 -3.35 -13.24 -16.54
CA LEU A 222 -4.25 -12.76 -15.50
C LEU A 222 -5.62 -13.44 -15.59
N LEU A 223 -6.17 -13.59 -16.79
CA LEU A 223 -7.46 -14.26 -17.02
C LEU A 223 -7.41 -15.78 -16.77
N GLU A 224 -6.24 -16.41 -16.76
CA GLU A 224 -6.08 -17.80 -16.28
C GLU A 224 -6.27 -17.90 -14.76
N ILE A 225 -5.98 -16.82 -14.03
CA ILE A 225 -6.09 -16.72 -12.56
C ILE A 225 -7.49 -16.24 -12.16
N ASP A 226 -7.96 -15.18 -12.81
CA ASP A 226 -9.29 -14.59 -12.62
C ASP A 226 -10.01 -14.48 -13.97
N ASN A 227 -10.69 -15.57 -14.34
CA ASN A 227 -11.38 -15.70 -15.62
C ASN A 227 -12.59 -14.76 -15.80
N ASN A 228 -13.07 -14.12 -14.74
CA ASN A 228 -14.19 -13.19 -14.77
C ASN A 228 -13.74 -11.74 -14.61
N ASN A 229 -12.44 -11.45 -14.70
CA ASN A 229 -11.91 -10.11 -14.58
C ASN A 229 -12.34 -9.21 -15.75
N ILE A 230 -13.41 -8.42 -15.53
CA ILE A 230 -14.00 -7.57 -16.57
C ILE A 230 -13.04 -6.48 -17.05
N ILE A 231 -12.18 -5.96 -16.16
CA ILE A 231 -11.19 -4.95 -16.50
C ILE A 231 -10.14 -5.54 -17.44
N ALA A 232 -9.58 -6.70 -17.09
CA ALA A 232 -8.59 -7.39 -17.92
C ALA A 232 -9.15 -7.80 -19.29
N MET A 233 -10.37 -8.33 -19.33
CA MET A 233 -11.06 -8.61 -20.60
C MET A 233 -11.23 -7.34 -21.44
N TYR A 234 -11.61 -6.22 -20.81
CA TYR A 234 -11.79 -4.98 -21.53
C TYR A 234 -10.49 -4.43 -22.10
N GLU A 235 -9.43 -4.37 -21.31
CA GLU A 235 -8.11 -3.94 -21.77
C GLU A 235 -7.58 -4.85 -22.88
N LEU A 236 -7.73 -6.17 -22.73
CA LEU A 236 -7.35 -7.14 -23.76
C LEU A 236 -8.11 -6.88 -25.08
N SER A 237 -9.41 -6.58 -24.99
CA SER A 237 -10.21 -6.22 -26.18
C SER A 237 -9.71 -4.93 -26.85
N GLN A 238 -9.25 -3.93 -26.09
CA GLN A 238 -8.67 -2.71 -26.65
C GLN A 238 -7.33 -2.99 -27.32
N ILE A 239 -6.46 -3.77 -26.67
CA ILE A 239 -5.17 -4.18 -27.23
C ILE A 239 -5.37 -4.96 -28.54
N TYR A 240 -6.33 -5.88 -28.61
CA TYR A 240 -6.64 -6.56 -29.87
C TYR A 240 -7.13 -5.61 -30.97
N ARG A 241 -7.86 -4.53 -30.62
CA ARG A 241 -8.25 -3.50 -31.61
C ARG A 241 -7.05 -2.73 -32.13
N GLU A 242 -6.12 -2.34 -31.25
CA GLU A 242 -4.85 -1.68 -31.62
C GLU A 242 -3.99 -2.55 -32.54
N MET A 243 -4.08 -3.88 -32.40
CA MET A 243 -3.40 -4.84 -33.27
C MET A 243 -4.12 -5.10 -34.61
N GLY A 244 -5.32 -4.54 -34.81
CA GLY A 244 -6.18 -4.87 -35.96
C GLY A 244 -6.85 -6.26 -35.88
N LYS A 245 -6.76 -6.94 -34.73
CA LYS A 245 -7.39 -8.24 -34.43
C LYS A 245 -8.85 -8.05 -34.02
N THR A 246 -9.66 -7.53 -34.93
CA THR A 246 -11.06 -7.13 -34.64
C THR A 246 -11.93 -8.30 -34.19
N LYS A 247 -11.73 -9.50 -34.74
CA LYS A 247 -12.54 -10.69 -34.41
C LYS A 247 -12.27 -11.16 -32.98
N GLU A 248 -11.01 -11.14 -32.56
CA GLU A 248 -10.56 -11.48 -31.23
C GLU A 248 -11.09 -10.47 -30.21
N ALA A 249 -10.99 -9.17 -30.52
CA ALA A 249 -11.58 -8.11 -29.69
C ALA A 249 -13.09 -8.30 -29.50
N GLU A 250 -13.83 -8.61 -30.57
CA GLU A 250 -15.28 -8.88 -30.50
C GLU A 250 -15.61 -10.16 -29.73
N THR A 251 -14.70 -11.13 -29.71
CA THR A 251 -14.89 -12.38 -28.95
C THR A 251 -14.78 -12.09 -27.45
N VAL A 252 -13.72 -11.40 -27.02
CA VAL A 252 -13.55 -11.00 -25.62
C VAL A 252 -14.68 -10.07 -25.16
N GLU A 253 -15.13 -9.13 -26.00
CA GLU A 253 -16.25 -8.25 -25.65
C GLU A 253 -17.56 -9.03 -25.45
N LYS A 254 -17.77 -10.15 -26.16
CA LYS A 254 -18.91 -11.05 -25.93
C LYS A 254 -18.79 -11.81 -24.61
N GLU A 255 -17.58 -12.11 -24.14
CA GLU A 255 -17.37 -12.70 -22.82
C GLU A 255 -17.80 -11.72 -21.72
N ILE A 256 -17.44 -10.44 -21.85
CA ILE A 256 -17.92 -9.39 -20.94
C ILE A 256 -19.46 -9.29 -20.96
N LEU A 257 -20.07 -9.40 -22.15
CA LEU A 257 -21.54 -9.44 -22.27
C LEU A 257 -22.18 -10.63 -21.56
N ASN A 258 -21.47 -11.73 -21.36
CA ASN A 258 -21.99 -12.90 -20.66
C ASN A 258 -21.57 -12.95 -19.18
N ALA A 259 -20.62 -12.11 -18.78
CA ALA A 259 -20.17 -11.97 -17.40
C ALA A 259 -21.24 -11.34 -16.50
N LYS A 260 -21.17 -11.67 -15.21
CA LYS A 260 -21.89 -10.97 -14.14
C LYS A 260 -20.86 -10.20 -13.31
N PRO A 261 -20.94 -8.86 -13.23
CA PRO A 261 -20.03 -8.08 -12.41
C PRO A 261 -20.27 -8.43 -10.93
N ILE A 262 -19.24 -8.94 -10.26
CA ILE A 262 -19.25 -9.22 -8.82
C ILE A 262 -18.57 -8.07 -8.06
N ASP A 263 -17.53 -7.48 -8.66
CA ASP A 263 -16.74 -6.39 -8.10
C ASP A 263 -17.21 -5.02 -8.64
N PRO A 264 -17.36 -3.99 -7.78
CA PRO A 264 -17.69 -2.63 -8.20
C PRO A 264 -16.78 -2.04 -9.29
N ASN A 265 -15.49 -2.41 -9.35
CA ASN A 265 -14.57 -1.74 -10.29
C ASN A 265 -14.85 -2.11 -11.76
N GLY A 266 -15.36 -3.32 -12.03
CA GLY A 266 -15.72 -3.78 -13.38
C GLY A 266 -17.13 -3.39 -13.85
N ILE A 267 -18.00 -2.91 -12.95
CA ILE A 267 -19.43 -2.76 -13.24
C ILE A 267 -19.73 -1.65 -14.26
N GLU A 268 -18.97 -0.55 -14.23
CA GLU A 268 -19.13 0.54 -15.18
C GLU A 268 -18.75 0.10 -16.60
N ILE A 269 -17.65 -0.65 -16.75
CA ILE A 269 -17.20 -1.20 -18.03
C ILE A 269 -18.26 -2.15 -18.60
N TRP A 270 -18.73 -3.07 -17.75
CA TRP A 270 -19.80 -4.00 -18.10
C TRP A 270 -21.07 -3.27 -18.56
N ALA A 271 -21.52 -2.28 -17.79
CA ALA A 271 -22.72 -1.50 -18.11
C ALA A 271 -22.55 -0.74 -19.44
N LYS A 272 -21.40 -0.09 -19.67
CA LYS A 272 -21.10 0.61 -20.93
C LYS A 272 -21.12 -0.33 -22.14
N ILE A 273 -20.58 -1.54 -22.01
CA ILE A 273 -20.65 -2.55 -23.06
C ILE A 273 -22.09 -2.99 -23.28
N LYS A 274 -22.86 -3.31 -22.23
CA LYS A 274 -24.29 -3.66 -22.36
C LYS A 274 -25.10 -2.56 -23.04
N MET A 275 -24.86 -1.29 -22.71
CA MET A 275 -25.50 -0.13 -23.36
C MET A 275 -25.16 -0.05 -24.84
N LYS A 276 -23.90 -0.31 -25.24
CA LYS A 276 -23.49 -0.36 -26.65
C LYS A 276 -24.29 -1.41 -27.44
N TYR A 277 -24.70 -2.52 -26.82
CA TYR A 277 -25.51 -3.56 -27.44
C TYR A 277 -27.02 -3.43 -27.16
N ASN A 278 -27.47 -2.30 -26.60
CA ASN A 278 -28.88 -2.04 -26.25
C ASN A 278 -29.51 -3.03 -25.25
N LYS A 279 -28.69 -3.68 -24.42
CA LYS A 279 -29.13 -4.63 -23.38
C LYS A 279 -29.45 -3.91 -22.06
N TYR A 280 -30.41 -2.97 -22.11
CA TYR A 280 -30.71 -2.08 -20.99
C TYR A 280 -31.45 -2.77 -19.84
N ASP A 281 -32.31 -3.72 -20.16
CA ASP A 281 -33.05 -4.57 -19.24
C ASP A 281 -32.11 -5.38 -18.33
N GLU A 282 -31.09 -6.01 -18.93
CA GLU A 282 -30.09 -6.79 -18.19
C GLU A 282 -29.27 -5.90 -17.22
N ILE A 283 -29.00 -4.65 -17.58
CA ILE A 283 -28.30 -3.69 -16.70
C ILE A 283 -29.15 -3.41 -15.45
N VAL A 284 -30.44 -3.13 -15.64
CA VAL A 284 -31.37 -2.87 -14.53
C VAL A 284 -31.48 -4.08 -13.62
N GLU A 285 -31.67 -5.28 -14.18
CA GLU A 285 -31.82 -6.53 -13.43
C GLU A 285 -30.63 -6.79 -12.49
N VAL A 286 -29.40 -6.47 -12.92
CA VAL A 286 -28.19 -6.72 -12.13
C VAL A 286 -27.89 -5.58 -11.15
N ILE A 287 -28.01 -4.31 -11.57
CA ILE A 287 -27.56 -3.17 -10.76
C ILE A 287 -28.61 -2.75 -9.72
N GLU A 288 -29.90 -2.82 -10.05
CA GLU A 288 -30.97 -2.35 -9.15
C GLU A 288 -30.95 -3.05 -7.77
N PRO A 289 -30.76 -4.38 -7.66
CA PRO A 289 -30.64 -5.06 -6.36
C PRO A 289 -29.38 -4.70 -5.57
N MET A 290 -28.36 -4.12 -6.19
CA MET A 290 -27.09 -3.76 -5.53
C MET A 290 -27.13 -2.40 -4.83
N ILE A 291 -28.11 -1.56 -5.15
CA ILE A 291 -28.22 -0.18 -4.62
C ILE A 291 -28.47 -0.18 -3.11
N ASP A 292 -29.27 -1.11 -2.59
CA ASP A 292 -29.70 -1.11 -1.19
C ASP A 292 -28.66 -1.70 -0.23
N ASN A 293 -27.55 -2.26 -0.74
CA ASN A 293 -26.56 -3.00 0.05
C ASN A 293 -25.11 -2.46 -0.07
N THR A 294 -24.88 -1.25 -0.58
CA THR A 294 -23.52 -0.75 -0.85
C THR A 294 -23.28 0.71 -0.43
N VAL A 295 -22.02 1.02 -0.06
CA VAL A 295 -21.52 2.38 0.21
C VAL A 295 -21.48 3.22 -1.08
N ASP A 296 -21.39 2.59 -2.26
CA ASP A 296 -21.32 3.21 -3.60
C ASP A 296 -22.67 3.37 -4.32
N SER A 297 -23.78 3.47 -3.58
CA SER A 297 -25.13 3.58 -4.15
C SER A 297 -25.26 4.69 -5.21
N LEU A 298 -24.50 5.78 -5.08
CA LEU A 298 -24.53 6.92 -6.00
C LEU A 298 -23.95 6.56 -7.38
N HIS A 299 -22.83 5.83 -7.43
CA HIS A 299 -22.22 5.37 -8.67
C HIS A 299 -23.18 4.46 -9.45
N LEU A 300 -23.79 3.48 -8.76
CA LEU A 300 -24.73 2.54 -9.35
C LEU A 300 -25.98 3.23 -9.89
N LYS A 301 -26.53 4.20 -9.15
CA LYS A 301 -27.65 5.03 -9.62
C LYS A 301 -27.31 5.79 -10.91
N ALA A 302 -26.07 6.30 -11.04
CA ALA A 302 -25.64 6.98 -12.26
C ALA A 302 -25.65 6.04 -13.48
N LEU A 303 -25.25 4.79 -13.30
CA LEU A 303 -25.27 3.77 -14.36
C LEU A 303 -26.70 3.38 -14.79
N LEU A 304 -27.71 3.59 -13.95
CA LEU A 304 -29.12 3.26 -14.24
C LEU A 304 -29.91 4.35 -14.96
N VAL A 305 -29.45 5.62 -14.95
CA VAL A 305 -30.17 6.73 -15.59
C VAL A 305 -30.42 6.46 -17.08
N VAL A 306 -29.40 6.08 -17.84
CA VAL A 306 -29.55 5.77 -19.28
C VAL A 306 -30.46 4.55 -19.51
N PRO A 307 -30.23 3.38 -18.88
CA PRO A 307 -31.11 2.23 -19.00
C PRO A 307 -32.58 2.53 -18.70
N TYR A 308 -32.87 3.25 -17.62
CA TYR A 308 -34.24 3.59 -17.27
C TYR A 308 -34.92 4.48 -18.31
N ILE A 309 -34.22 5.49 -18.85
CA ILE A 309 -34.78 6.32 -19.93
C ILE A 309 -35.10 5.47 -21.16
N LYS A 310 -34.17 4.58 -21.55
CA LYS A 310 -34.35 3.70 -22.71
C LYS A 310 -35.47 2.68 -22.54
N LEU A 311 -35.77 2.29 -21.30
CA LEU A 311 -36.89 1.41 -20.96
C LEU A 311 -38.20 2.17 -20.68
N GLY A 312 -38.21 3.51 -20.76
CA GLY A 312 -39.40 4.34 -20.50
C GLY A 312 -39.72 4.56 -19.01
N LYS A 313 -38.83 4.16 -18.10
CA LYS A 313 -38.90 4.40 -16.64
C LYS A 313 -38.42 5.82 -16.30
N ILE A 314 -39.13 6.82 -16.82
CA ILE A 314 -38.69 8.24 -16.80
C ILE A 314 -38.65 8.82 -15.38
N GLU A 315 -39.60 8.44 -14.51
CA GLU A 315 -39.67 9.00 -13.15
C GLU A 315 -38.54 8.46 -12.26
N GLU A 316 -38.20 7.17 -12.41
CA GLU A 316 -37.07 6.55 -11.73
C GLU A 316 -35.73 7.15 -12.19
N ALA A 317 -35.57 7.35 -13.51
CA ALA A 317 -34.40 8.03 -14.06
C ALA A 317 -34.25 9.46 -13.53
N ARG A 318 -35.35 10.24 -13.50
CA ARG A 318 -35.36 11.62 -12.98
C ARG A 318 -34.99 11.63 -11.49
N LYS A 319 -35.55 10.71 -10.71
CA LYS A 319 -35.24 10.58 -9.27
C LYS A 319 -33.74 10.40 -9.05
N TYR A 320 -33.12 9.44 -9.74
CA TYR A 320 -31.68 9.17 -9.58
C TYR A 320 -30.81 10.31 -10.12
N TYR A 321 -31.18 10.93 -11.24
CA TYR A 321 -30.45 12.06 -11.78
C TYR A 321 -30.48 13.28 -10.85
N GLU A 322 -31.63 13.62 -10.27
CA GLU A 322 -31.73 14.72 -9.30
C GLU A 322 -30.98 14.42 -8.00
N GLU A 323 -31.03 13.17 -7.51
CA GLU A 323 -30.25 12.74 -6.35
C GLU A 323 -28.73 12.87 -6.60
N LEU A 324 -28.26 12.47 -7.77
CA LEU A 324 -26.87 12.64 -8.20
C LEU A 324 -26.44 14.11 -8.20
N LYS A 325 -27.27 14.95 -8.80
CA LYS A 325 -27.02 16.39 -8.91
C LYS A 325 -26.95 17.08 -7.55
N GLN A 326 -27.74 16.62 -6.57
CA GLN A 326 -27.77 17.18 -5.22
C GLN A 326 -26.60 16.72 -4.35
N ASN A 327 -26.21 15.44 -4.44
CA ASN A 327 -25.17 14.87 -3.58
C ASN A 327 -23.75 15.10 -4.13
N ASP A 328 -23.54 14.96 -5.44
CA ASP A 328 -22.22 15.15 -6.05
C ASP A 328 -22.33 15.64 -7.51
N PHE A 329 -22.44 16.96 -7.64
CA PHE A 329 -22.53 17.62 -8.93
C PHE A 329 -21.27 17.41 -9.80
N TRP A 330 -20.08 17.39 -9.20
CA TRP A 330 -18.83 17.26 -9.94
C TRP A 330 -18.66 15.85 -10.49
N TYR A 331 -19.03 14.84 -9.70
CA TYR A 331 -19.11 13.46 -10.17
C TYR A 331 -20.08 13.31 -11.35
N LEU A 332 -21.29 13.87 -11.23
CA LEU A 332 -22.27 13.85 -12.32
C LEU A 332 -21.74 14.53 -13.59
N PHE A 333 -21.07 15.67 -13.45
CA PHE A 333 -20.44 16.38 -14.55
C PHE A 333 -19.39 15.50 -15.27
N GLY A 334 -18.59 14.75 -14.50
CA GLY A 334 -17.64 13.78 -15.05
C GLY A 334 -18.27 12.62 -15.82
N LYS A 335 -19.56 12.32 -15.60
CA LYS A 335 -20.31 11.27 -16.31
C LYS A 335 -21.10 11.75 -17.52
N LYS A 336 -21.00 13.04 -17.88
CA LYS A 336 -21.78 13.66 -18.97
C LYS A 336 -21.65 12.92 -20.31
N GLU A 337 -20.47 12.40 -20.62
CA GLU A 337 -20.22 11.67 -21.87
C GLU A 337 -21.16 10.46 -22.04
N ILE A 338 -21.51 9.77 -20.94
CA ILE A 338 -22.43 8.63 -20.99
C ILE A 338 -23.81 9.10 -21.45
N PHE A 339 -24.32 10.20 -20.89
CA PHE A 339 -25.61 10.75 -21.31
C PHE A 339 -25.57 11.26 -22.74
N ASP A 340 -24.47 11.92 -23.13
CA ASP A 340 -24.30 12.48 -24.47
C ASP A 340 -24.21 11.39 -25.55
N LYS A 341 -23.59 10.26 -25.23
CA LYS A 341 -23.41 9.14 -26.14
C LYS A 341 -24.68 8.33 -26.37
N TYR A 342 -25.47 8.10 -25.32
CA TYR A 342 -26.60 7.15 -25.38
C TYR A 342 -27.98 7.82 -25.43
N LEU A 343 -28.12 9.10 -25.07
CA LEU A 343 -29.41 9.81 -25.05
C LEU A 343 -29.52 10.86 -26.15
N THR A 344 -30.66 10.88 -26.82
CA THR A 344 -31.07 11.96 -27.70
C THR A 344 -31.43 13.22 -26.91
N LYS A 345 -31.47 14.38 -27.57
CA LYS A 345 -31.88 15.65 -26.95
C LYS A 345 -33.26 15.54 -26.26
N LYS A 346 -34.23 14.90 -26.92
CA LYS A 346 -35.58 14.71 -26.38
C LYS A 346 -35.57 13.83 -25.12
N GLU A 347 -34.79 12.75 -25.13
CA GLU A 347 -34.67 11.86 -23.97
C GLU A 347 -34.04 12.57 -22.76
N LYS A 348 -33.03 13.42 -23.00
CA LYS A 348 -32.43 14.26 -21.96
C LYS A 348 -33.44 15.25 -21.36
N GLU A 349 -34.22 15.93 -22.20
CA GLU A 349 -35.26 16.87 -21.78
C GLU A 349 -36.32 16.20 -20.89
N LEU A 350 -36.71 14.95 -21.18
CA LEU A 350 -37.69 14.20 -20.37
C LEU A 350 -37.23 13.99 -18.92
N CYS A 351 -35.92 13.93 -18.68
CA CYS A 351 -35.32 13.71 -17.37
C CYS A 351 -34.67 14.95 -16.75
N GLY A 352 -34.77 16.12 -17.38
CA GLY A 352 -34.15 17.35 -16.86
C GLY A 352 -32.62 17.36 -16.97
N ILE A 353 -32.06 16.60 -17.91
CA ILE A 353 -30.64 16.55 -18.22
C ILE A 353 -30.36 17.65 -19.27
N PHE A 354 -29.49 18.61 -18.97
CA PHE A 354 -29.24 19.79 -19.82
C PHE A 354 -27.77 19.94 -20.24
#